data_AF-D6V6F7-F1
#
_entry.id   AF-D6V6F7-F1
#
_cell.length_a   1.000
_cell.length_b   1.000
_cell.length_c   1.000
_cell.angle_alpha   90.00
_cell.angle_beta   90.00
_cell.angle_gamma   90.00
#
_symmetry.space_group_name_H-M   'P 1'
#
loop_
_entity.id
_entity.type
_entity.pdbx_description
1 polymer ?
#
loop_
_entity_poly.entity_id
_entity_poly.type
_entity_poly.pdbx_seq_one_letter_code
_entity_poly.pdbx_strand_id
1 'polypeptide(L)'
;MRSREYLLGGMAGDLAMPVAAYANLFKICSTTAVMPNVKNAYILKDGGIAVTPKQDTIAATAATLSQFCESNPRATLRFLTKRDLKLSRSILDIVKISSTSATPCKKLKGLN
;
A
#
# COMPACT_ATOMS: atom_id res chain seq x y z
N MET A 1 6.58 8.86 8.79
CA MET A 1 5.58 8.17 7.96
C MET A 1 4.29 8.04 8.76
N ARG A 2 3.23 8.79 8.39
CA ARG A 2 2.03 8.95 9.24
C ARG A 2 1.26 7.65 9.49
N SER A 3 1.19 6.69 8.56
CA SER A 3 0.51 5.40 8.81
C SER A 3 1.11 4.61 9.97
N ARG A 4 2.41 4.77 10.28
CA ARG A 4 3.07 4.12 11.42
C ARG A 4 2.46 4.55 12.76
N GLU A 5 2.20 5.84 12.92
CA GLU A 5 1.65 6.42 14.14
C GLU A 5 0.22 5.90 14.38
N TYR A 6 -0.61 5.83 13.34
CA TYR A 6 -1.98 5.32 13.45
C TYR A 6 -2.05 3.81 13.72
N LEU A 7 -1.15 3.03 13.13
CA LEU A 7 -1.12 1.57 13.31
C LEU A 7 -0.54 1.19 14.68
N LEU A 8 0.61 1.74 15.05
CA LEU A 8 1.29 1.35 16.30
C LEU A 8 0.76 2.11 17.53
N GLY A 9 0.10 3.25 17.34
CA GLY A 9 -0.56 3.99 18.41
C GLY A 9 -1.97 3.49 18.74
N GLY A 10 -2.41 2.35 18.19
CA GLY A 10 -3.72 1.74 18.47
C GLY A 10 -4.93 2.44 17.84
N MET A 11 -4.74 3.55 17.13
CA MET A 11 -5.82 4.35 16.53
C MET A 11 -6.55 3.64 15.38
N ALA A 12 -5.89 2.67 14.74
CA ALA A 12 -6.49 1.83 13.70
C ALA A 12 -7.35 0.66 14.27
N GLY A 13 -7.45 0.54 15.59
CA GLY A 13 -8.01 -0.63 16.29
C GLY A 13 -7.09 -1.85 16.20
N ASP A 14 -7.62 -3.04 16.52
CA ASP A 14 -6.83 -4.28 16.55
C ASP A 14 -6.13 -4.55 15.22
N LEU A 15 -4.82 -4.74 15.28
CA LEU A 15 -4.00 -5.03 14.10
C LEU A 15 -4.33 -6.42 13.55
N ALA A 16 -4.44 -6.54 12.23
CA ALA A 16 -4.72 -7.82 11.58
C ALA A 16 -3.51 -8.76 11.58
N MET A 17 -2.33 -8.24 11.91
CA MET A 17 -1.06 -8.96 11.88
C MET A 17 -0.23 -8.69 13.15
N PRO A 18 0.73 -9.55 13.49
CA PRO A 18 1.69 -9.26 14.55
C PRO A 18 2.50 -8.00 14.25
N VAL A 19 2.88 -7.23 15.29
CA VAL A 19 3.66 -5.99 15.17
C VAL A 19 4.96 -6.17 14.37
N ALA A 20 5.62 -7.32 14.52
CA ALA A 20 6.83 -7.65 13.77
C ALA A 20 6.62 -7.70 12.24
N ALA A 21 5.43 -8.10 11.77
CA ALA A 21 5.11 -8.11 10.36
C ALA A 21 4.97 -6.68 9.79
N TYR A 22 4.52 -5.72 10.60
CA TYR A 22 4.47 -4.31 10.21
C TYR A 22 5.86 -3.69 10.03
N ALA A 23 6.89 -4.18 10.73
CA ALA A 23 8.27 -3.70 10.53
C ALA A 23 8.73 -3.88 9.08
N ASN A 24 8.46 -5.05 8.49
CA ASN A 24 8.74 -5.28 7.08
C ASN A 24 7.88 -4.39 6.18
N LEU A 25 6.59 -4.23 6.48
CA LEU A 25 5.71 -3.32 5.73
C LEU A 25 6.17 -1.87 5.76
N PHE A 26 6.76 -1.39 6.86
CA PHE A 26 7.35 -0.04 6.93
C PHE A 26 8.53 0.11 5.97
N LYS A 27 9.39 -0.90 5.86
CA LYS A 27 10.49 -0.90 4.90
C LYS A 27 9.95 -0.85 3.46
N ILE A 28 9.01 -1.73 3.12
CA ILE A 28 8.37 -1.79 1.80
C ILE A 28 7.69 -0.46 1.45
N CYS A 29 6.94 0.11 2.40
CA CYS A 29 6.23 1.35 2.15
C CYS A 29 7.19 2.54 1.96
N SER A 30 8.27 2.59 2.72
CA SER A 30 9.28 3.66 2.61
C SER A 30 9.99 3.63 1.26
N THR A 31 10.35 2.45 0.76
CA THR A 31 10.94 2.30 -0.58
C THR A 31 9.91 2.58 -1.69
N THR A 32 8.65 2.22 -1.48
CA THR A 32 7.56 2.52 -2.43
C THR A 32 7.30 4.02 -2.51
N ALA A 33 7.38 4.75 -1.39
CA ALA A 33 7.12 6.19 -1.34
C ALA A 33 8.06 7.03 -2.22
N VAL A 34 9.25 6.50 -2.54
CA VAL A 34 10.24 7.18 -3.38
C VAL A 34 10.23 6.71 -4.84
N MET A 35 9.30 5.82 -5.23
CA MET A 35 9.17 5.39 -6.62
C MET A 35 8.74 6.58 -7.52
N PRO A 36 9.22 6.64 -8.78
CA PRO A 36 9.04 7.82 -9.63
C PRO A 36 7.59 8.30 -9.77
N ASN A 37 6.65 7.37 -9.97
CA ASN A 37 5.23 7.67 -10.15
C ASN A 37 4.42 7.64 -8.83
N VAL A 38 5.04 7.56 -7.66
CA VAL A 38 4.32 7.53 -6.37
C VAL A 38 4.33 8.92 -5.74
N LYS A 39 3.14 9.46 -5.46
CA LYS A 39 2.95 10.74 -4.74
C LYS A 39 2.94 10.54 -3.23
N ASN A 40 2.19 9.54 -2.76
CA ASN A 40 2.15 9.12 -1.36
C ASN A 40 1.99 7.61 -1.29
N ALA A 41 2.54 6.99 -0.24
CA ALA A 41 2.35 5.60 0.08
C ALA A 41 1.81 5.43 1.52
N TYR A 42 1.02 4.39 1.73
CA TYR A 42 0.34 4.08 2.98
C TYR A 42 0.42 2.59 3.24
N ILE A 43 0.45 2.21 4.52
CA ILE A 43 0.23 0.82 4.93
C ILE A 43 -1.24 0.69 5.30
N LEU A 44 -1.88 -0.32 4.71
CA LEU A 44 -3.25 -0.69 5.02
C LEU A 44 -3.27 -1.63 6.21
N LYS A 45 -4.39 -1.60 6.95
CA LYS A 45 -4.59 -2.40 8.16
C LYS A 45 -4.43 -3.90 7.90
N ASP A 46 -4.84 -4.37 6.73
CA ASP A 46 -4.79 -5.76 6.29
C ASP A 46 -3.42 -6.21 5.76
N GLY A 47 -2.40 -5.34 5.80
CA GLY A 47 -1.05 -5.66 5.38
C GLY A 47 -0.74 -5.33 3.92
N GLY A 48 -1.65 -4.71 3.17
CA GLY A 48 -1.37 -4.16 1.84
C GLY A 48 -0.61 -2.84 1.88
N ILE A 49 0.02 -2.49 0.76
CA ILE A 49 0.55 -1.14 0.52
C ILE A 49 -0.39 -0.42 -0.43
N ALA A 50 -0.83 0.77 -0.05
CA ALA A 50 -1.62 1.64 -0.91
C ALA A 50 -0.79 2.83 -1.40
N VAL A 51 -0.99 3.26 -2.65
CA VAL A 51 -0.30 4.41 -3.22
C VAL A 51 -1.26 5.37 -3.92
N THR A 52 -0.94 6.66 -3.88
CA THR A 52 -1.51 7.64 -4.80
C THR A 52 -0.51 7.88 -5.93
N PRO A 53 -0.87 7.63 -7.20
CA PRO A 53 0.05 7.87 -8.30
C PRO A 53 0.20 9.36 -8.60
N LYS A 54 1.33 9.77 -9.16
CA LYS A 54 1.52 11.12 -9.75
C LYS A 54 0.81 11.21 -11.09
N GLN A 55 0.88 10.15 -11.89
CA GLN A 55 0.23 9.98 -13.18
C GLN A 55 -0.60 8.70 -13.17
N ASP A 56 -1.88 8.83 -13.50
CA ASP A 56 -2.88 7.74 -13.47
C ASP A 56 -3.11 7.13 -14.86
N THR A 57 -2.06 7.04 -15.66
CA THR A 57 -2.09 6.36 -16.96
C THR A 57 -1.79 4.87 -16.77
N ILE A 58 -2.35 4.02 -17.63
CA ILE A 58 -2.13 2.56 -17.58
C ILE A 58 -0.63 2.23 -17.62
N ALA A 59 0.14 2.89 -18.50
CA ALA A 59 1.57 2.65 -18.62
C ALA A 59 2.33 3.01 -17.34
N ALA A 60 2.04 4.17 -16.74
CA ALA A 60 2.75 4.62 -15.54
C ALA A 60 2.41 3.76 -14.32
N THR A 61 1.15 3.34 -14.17
CA THR A 61 0.74 2.46 -13.06
C THR A 61 1.26 1.03 -13.26
N ALA A 62 1.26 0.50 -14.48
CA ALA A 62 1.83 -0.81 -14.80
C ALA A 62 3.34 -0.86 -14.54
N ALA A 63 4.10 0.16 -14.97
CA ALA A 63 5.54 0.25 -14.69
C ALA A 63 5.83 0.28 -13.18
N THR A 64 5.05 1.06 -12.43
CA THR A 64 5.15 1.14 -10.96
C THR A 64 4.84 -0.20 -10.30
N LEU A 65 3.77 -0.87 -10.75
CA LEU A 65 3.37 -2.18 -10.25
C LEU A 65 4.45 -3.24 -10.53
N SER A 66 5.03 -3.24 -11.74
CA SER A 66 6.13 -4.16 -12.09
C SER A 66 7.32 -3.97 -11.16
N GLN A 67 7.81 -2.73 -11.05
CA GLN A 67 8.94 -2.37 -10.19
C GLN A 67 8.68 -2.78 -8.73
N PHE A 68 7.47 -2.50 -8.22
CA PHE A 68 7.08 -2.89 -6.87
C PHE A 68 7.10 -4.40 -6.68
N CYS A 69 6.50 -5.17 -7.60
CA CYS A 69 6.40 -6.61 -7.49
C CYS A 69 7.73 -7.34 -7.72
N GLU A 70 8.67 -6.74 -8.45
CA GLU A 70 10.06 -7.24 -8.55
C GLU A 70 10.77 -7.19 -7.21
N SER A 71 10.63 -6.08 -6.48
CA SER A 71 11.26 -5.90 -5.17
C SER A 71 10.50 -6.61 -4.03
N ASN A 72 9.20 -6.87 -4.21
CA ASN A 72 8.31 -7.35 -3.15
C ASN A 72 7.36 -8.46 -3.65
N PRO A 73 7.88 -9.65 -4.02
CA PRO A 73 7.11 -10.67 -4.73
C PRO A 73 5.91 -11.23 -3.95
N ARG A 74 5.88 -11.08 -2.62
CA ARG A 74 4.79 -11.56 -1.75
C ARG A 74 3.85 -10.45 -1.28
N ALA A 75 4.11 -9.20 -1.62
CA ALA A 75 3.30 -8.07 -1.17
C ALA A 75 2.11 -7.81 -2.11
N THR A 76 1.24 -6.90 -1.69
CA THR A 76 0.10 -6.42 -2.48
C THR A 76 0.18 -4.90 -2.59
N LEU A 77 0.10 -4.37 -3.81
CA LEU A 77 0.06 -2.94 -4.08
C LEU A 77 -1.34 -2.56 -4.57
N ARG A 78 -1.99 -1.61 -3.89
CA ARG A 78 -3.26 -1.02 -4.29
C ARG A 78 -3.04 0.43 -4.74
N PHE A 79 -3.48 0.76 -5.95
CA PHE A 79 -3.56 2.16 -6.37
C PHE A 79 -4.87 2.76 -5.83
N LEU A 80 -4.77 3.88 -5.12
CA LEU A 80 -5.92 4.63 -4.63
C LEU A 80 -6.50 5.47 -5.75
N THR A 81 -7.78 5.26 -6.03
CA THR A 81 -8.52 6.01 -7.04
C THR A 81 -8.93 7.38 -6.52
N LYS A 82 -9.34 8.29 -7.43
CA LYS A 82 -9.95 9.57 -7.04
C LYS A 82 -11.18 9.38 -6.13
N ARG A 83 -11.92 8.28 -6.30
CA ARG A 83 -13.07 7.94 -5.45
C ARG A 83 -12.62 7.58 -4.04
N ASP A 84 -11.60 6.74 -3.90
CA ASP A 84 -11.04 6.35 -2.60
C ASP A 84 -10.59 7.61 -1.82
N LEU A 85 -9.92 8.54 -2.50
CA LEU A 85 -9.44 9.78 -1.89
C LEU A 85 -10.56 10.75 -1.52
N LYS A 86 -11.65 10.81 -2.28
CA LYS A 86 -12.82 11.64 -1.94
C LYS A 86 -13.57 11.11 -0.72
N LEU A 87 -13.62 9.77 -0.58
CA LEU A 87 -14.30 9.12 0.54
C LEU A 87 -13.43 9.09 1.82
N SER A 88 -12.11 9.19 1.67
CA SER A 88 -11.15 9.20 2.79
C SER A 88 -10.88 10.63 3.24
N ARG A 89 -11.49 11.05 4.36
CA ARG A 89 -11.31 12.40 4.90
C ARG A 89 -10.06 12.52 5.77
N SER A 90 -9.47 11.40 6.14
CA SER A 90 -8.27 11.31 6.98
C SER A 90 -7.37 10.16 6.57
N ILE A 91 -6.12 10.16 7.07
CA ILE A 91 -5.19 9.03 6.90
C ILE A 91 -5.72 7.77 7.59
N LEU A 92 -6.46 7.93 8.68
CA LEU A 92 -7.08 6.80 9.37
C LEU A 92 -8.09 6.09 8.46
N ASP A 93 -8.85 6.83 7.65
CA ASP A 93 -9.78 6.25 6.68
C ASP A 93 -9.02 5.48 5.60
N ILE A 94 -7.89 6.04 5.12
CA ILE A 94 -7.03 5.39 4.13
C ILE A 94 -6.48 4.07 4.67
N VAL A 95 -5.98 4.06 5.91
CA VAL A 95 -5.42 2.85 6.54
C VAL A 95 -6.48 1.73 6.64
N LYS A 96 -7.76 2.07 6.78
CA LYS A 96 -8.87 1.11 6.85
C LYS A 96 -9.35 0.59 5.49
N ILE A 97 -8.86 1.14 4.37
CA ILE A 97 -9.16 0.62 3.04
C ILE A 97 -8.60 -0.81 2.91
N SER A 98 -9.41 -1.72 2.38
CA SER A 98 -8.98 -3.10 2.10
C SER A 98 -8.05 -3.16 0.88
N SER A 99 -7.01 -3.97 0.93
CA SER A 99 -6.18 -4.30 -0.23
C SER A 99 -6.78 -5.39 -1.12
N THR A 100 -7.86 -6.06 -0.70
CA THR A 100 -8.42 -7.27 -1.37
C THR A 100 -8.91 -7.05 -2.80
N SER A 101 -9.20 -5.80 -3.19
CA SER A 101 -9.55 -5.47 -4.58
C SER A 101 -8.32 -5.38 -5.50
N ALA A 102 -7.10 -5.49 -4.96
CA ALA A 102 -5.86 -5.50 -5.72
C ALA A 102 -5.32 -6.93 -5.86
N THR A 103 -4.64 -7.20 -6.97
CA THR A 103 -4.04 -8.50 -7.22
C THR A 103 -2.69 -8.60 -6.50
N PRO A 104 -2.46 -9.63 -5.66
CA PRO A 104 -1.16 -9.82 -5.00
C PRO A 104 -0.03 -10.06 -6.01
N CYS A 105 1.17 -9.55 -5.71
CA CYS A 105 2.33 -9.70 -6.59
C CYS A 105 2.68 -11.16 -6.88
N LYS A 106 2.46 -12.07 -5.92
CA LYS A 106 2.72 -13.51 -6.12
C LYS A 106 1.91 -14.06 -7.29
N LYS A 107 0.65 -13.64 -7.42
CA LYS A 107 -0.23 -14.05 -8.52
C LYS A 107 0.21 -13.44 -9.85
N LEU A 108 0.67 -12.18 -9.84
CA LEU A 108 1.20 -11.50 -11.04
C LEU A 108 2.55 -12.08 -11.49
N LYS A 109 3.35 -12.59 -10.57
CA LYS A 109 4.66 -13.22 -10.82
C LYS A 109 4.57 -14.72 -11.12
N GLY A 110 3.38 -15.33 -11.04
CA GLY A 110 3.20 -16.77 -11.22
C GLY A 110 3.81 -17.62 -10.08
N LEU A 111 3.98 -17.03 -8.90
CA LEU A 111 4.44 -17.71 -7.70
C LEU A 111 3.21 -18.28 -6.96
N ASN A 112 3.10 -19.61 -6.91
CA ASN A 112 2.07 -20.31 -6.13
C ASN A 112 2.44 -20.35 -4.64
#